data_AF-A0A969K5G3-F1
#
_entry.id   AF-A0A969K5G3-F1
#
_cell.length_a   1.000
_cell.length_b   1.000
_cell.length_c   1.000
_cell.angle_alpha   90.00
_cell.angle_beta   90.00
_cell.angle_gamma   90.00
#
_symmetry.space_group_name_H-M   'P 1'
#
loop_
_entity.id
_entity.type
_entity.pdbx_description
1 polymer ?
#
loop_
_entity_poly.entity_id
_entity_poly.type
_entity_poly.pdbx_seq_one_letter_code
_entity_poly.pdbx_strand_id
1 'polypeptide(L)' 'MGEKSYATLACSLLDNQKVSGNLWLFKPKEQMFSESEVRLVEQVANQCAIAIRQSRLFQAAQAQIQELKQLHQLRMIS' A
#
# COMPACT_ATOMS: atom_id res chain seq x y z
N MET A 1 24.30 9.74 25.54
CA MET A 1 23.56 9.08 24.44
C MET A 1 22.88 10.18 23.65
N GLY A 2 23.47 10.62 22.53
CA GLY A 2 22.88 11.70 21.73
C GLY A 2 21.67 11.17 20.97
N GLU A 3 20.50 11.77 21.18
CA GLU A 3 19.32 11.50 20.35
C GLU A 3 19.68 11.82 18.90
N LYS A 4 19.81 10.79 18.06
CA LYS A 4 19.83 10.98 16.61
C LYS A 4 18.45 11.45 16.21
N SER A 5 18.31 12.77 16.08
CA SER A 5 17.11 13.41 15.57
C SER A 5 17.12 13.27 14.04
N TYR A 6 15.97 12.93 13.47
CA TYR A 6 15.79 12.75 12.03
C TYR A 6 14.67 13.69 11.57
N ALA A 7 14.77 14.20 10.34
CA ALA A 7 13.62 14.75 9.66
C ALA A 7 12.76 13.60 9.15
N THR A 8 11.45 13.67 9.37
CA THR A 8 10.51 12.61 8.99
C THR A 8 9.40 13.17 8.11
N LEU A 9 9.10 12.46 7.02
CA LEU A 9 7.96 12.72 6.17
C LEU A 9 7.07 11.48 6.16
N ALA A 10 5.80 11.67 6.48
CA ALA A 10 4.78 10.63 6.44
C ALA A 10 3.76 10.98 5.37
N CYS A 11 3.47 10.03 4.48
CA CYS A 11 2.43 10.16 3.48
C CYS A 11 1.49 8.96 3.56
N SER A 12 0.19 9.22 3.65
CA SER A 12 -0.80 8.15 3.74
C SER A 12 -1.09 7.54 2.38
N LEU A 13 -1.13 6.21 2.34
CA LEU A 13 -1.56 5.44 1.17
C LEU A 13 -3.08 5.45 1.10
N LEU A 14 -3.64 6.44 0.42
CA LEU A 14 -5.09 6.67 0.33
C LEU A 14 -5.67 6.03 -0.93
N ASP A 15 -6.76 5.30 -0.76
CA ASP A 15 -7.55 4.73 -1.85
C ASP A 15 -9.03 4.89 -1.52
N ASN A 16 -9.78 5.65 -2.32
CA ASN A 16 -11.21 5.96 -2.11
C ASN A 16 -11.58 6.33 -0.66
N GLN A 17 -10.85 7.27 -0.06
CA GLN A 17 -11.01 7.72 1.33
C GLN A 17 -10.67 6.66 2.41
N LYS A 18 -10.17 5.49 2.02
CA LYS A 18 -9.66 4.47 2.94
C LYS A 18 -8.14 4.50 2.99
N VAL A 19 -7.60 4.68 4.20
CA VAL A 19 -6.15 4.57 4.43
C VAL A 19 -5.77 3.08 4.40
N SER A 20 -4.95 2.70 3.42
CA SER A 20 -4.41 1.34 3.31
C SER A 20 -3.08 1.16 4.04
N GLY A 21 -2.42 2.26 4.42
CA GLY A 21 -1.14 2.28 5.13
C GLY A 21 -0.49 3.67 5.12
N ASN A 22 0.75 3.75 5.60
CA ASN A 22 1.57 4.97 5.58
C ASN A 22 2.95 4.67 5.01
N LEU A 23 3.44 5.58 4.18
CA LEU A 23 4.81 5.63 3.67
C LEU A 23 5.62 6.59 4.53
N TRP A 24 6.69 6.09 5.15
CA TRP A 24 7.57 6.85 6.04
C TRP A 24 8.94 7.03 5.40
N LEU A 25 9.41 8.27 5.32
CA LEU A 25 10.76 8.62 4.90
C LEU A 25 11.50 9.28 6.05
N PHE A 26 12.78 8.95 6.16
CA PHE A 26 13.68 9.46 7.19
C PHE A 26 14.90 10.09 6.52
N LYS A 27 15.25 11.29 6.97
CA LYS A 27 16.45 12.01 6.57
C LYS A 27 17.28 12.43 7.78
N PRO A 28 18.60 12.62 7.63
CA PRO A 28 19.42 13.27 8.67
C PRO A 28 18.81 14.62 9.08
N LYS A 29 18.96 15.00 10.36
CA LYS A 29 18.35 16.23 10.94
C LYS A 29 18.67 17.49 10.14
N GLU A 30 19.87 17.56 9.59
CA GLU A 30 20.37 18.74 8.88
C GLU A 30 19.73 18.93 7.50
N GLN A 31 18.97 17.94 7.02
CA GLN A 31 18.30 17.98 5.73
C GLN A 31 16.78 18.08 5.90
N MET A 32 16.23 19.19 5.40
CA MET A 32 14.77 19.33 5.25
C MET A 32 14.32 18.64 3.96
N PHE A 33 13.06 18.17 3.95
CA PHE A 33 12.42 17.76 2.71
C PHE A 33 12.08 19.00 1.89
N SER A 34 12.51 19.03 0.64
CA SER A 34 12.08 20.07 -0.29
C SER A 34 10.65 19.80 -0.76
N GLU A 35 9.95 20.83 -1.24
CA GLU A 35 8.61 20.64 -1.77
C GLU A 35 8.55 19.65 -2.95
N SER A 36 9.59 19.60 -3.78
CA SER A 36 9.66 18.63 -4.88
C SER A 36 9.76 17.20 -4.36
N GLU A 37 10.45 16.97 -3.26
CA GLU A 37 10.54 15.66 -2.62
C GLU A 37 9.21 15.27 -1.98
N VAL A 38 8.54 16.22 -1.32
CA VAL A 38 7.18 15.99 -0.78
C VAL A 38 6.23 15.60 -1.90
N ARG A 39 6.17 16.37 -3.00
CA ARG A 39 5.32 16.06 -4.17
C ARG A 39 5.64 14.71 -4.78
N LEU A 40 6.92 14.36 -4.89
CA LEU A 40 7.34 13.05 -5.40
C LEU A 40 6.85 11.92 -4.49
N VAL A 41 7.00 12.07 -3.17
CA VAL A 41 6.56 11.07 -2.19
C VAL A 41 5.04 10.91 -2.23
N GLU A 42 4.29 11.99 -2.36
CA GLU A 42 2.82 11.94 -2.54
C GLU A 42 2.43 11.17 -3.81
N GLN A 43 3.11 11.41 -4.93
CA GLN A 43 2.87 10.66 -6.17
C GLN A 43 3.19 9.17 -6.02
N VAL A 44 4.29 8.84 -5.37
CA VAL A 44 4.67 7.45 -5.09
C VAL A 44 3.66 6.80 -4.16
N ALA A 45 3.25 7.48 -3.09
CA ALA A 45 2.24 6.99 -2.14
C ALA A 45 0.91 6.69 -2.84
N ASN A 46 0.45 7.58 -3.73
CA ASN A 46 -0.75 7.35 -4.52
C ASN A 46 -0.63 6.10 -5.42
N GLN A 47 0.50 5.93 -6.11
CA GLN A 47 0.72 4.74 -6.94
C GLN A 47 0.80 3.45 -6.11
N CYS A 48 1.46 3.48 -4.94
CA CYS A 48 1.50 2.36 -4.02
C CYS A 48 0.10 1.99 -3.51
N ALA A 49 -0.75 2.97 -3.18
CA ALA A 49 -2.12 2.72 -2.74
C ALA A 49 -2.93 1.99 -3.82
N ILE A 50 -2.81 2.44 -5.09
CA ILE A 50 -3.46 1.79 -6.24
C ILE A 50 -2.97 0.36 -6.42
N ALA A 51 -1.65 0.13 -6.39
CA ALA A 51 -1.07 -1.20 -6.58
C ALA A 51 -1.50 -2.18 -5.47
N ILE A 52 -1.54 -1.73 -4.22
CA ILE A 52 -2.03 -2.53 -3.08
C ILE A 52 -3.50 -2.89 -3.27
N ARG A 53 -4.35 -1.94 -3.70
CA ARG A 53 -5.76 -2.24 -4.02
C ARG A 53 -5.86 -3.30 -5.11
N GLN A 54 -5.14 -3.13 -6.22
CA GLN A 54 -5.19 -4.06 -7.35
C GLN A 54 -4.79 -5.48 -6.94
N SER A 55 -3.72 -5.61 -6.14
CA SER A 55 -3.28 -6.90 -5.60
C SER A 55 -4.37 -7.56 -4.75
N ARG A 56 -5.02 -6.81 -3.85
CA ARG A 56 -6.12 -7.32 -3.01
C ARG A 56 -7.33 -7.75 -3.84
N LEU A 57 -7.73 -6.96 -4.83
CA LEU A 57 -8.84 -7.31 -5.72
C LEU A 57 -8.54 -8.57 -6.52
N PHE A 58 -7.31 -8.70 -7.03
CA PHE A 58 -6.87 -9.87 -7.77
C PHE A 58 -6.88 -11.13 -6.89
N GLN A 59 -6.37 -11.04 -5.65
CA GLN A 59 -6.43 -12.15 -4.69
C GLN A 59 -7.87 -12.55 -4.36
N ALA A 60 -8.77 -11.59 -4.17
CA ALA A 60 -10.18 -11.87 -3.92
C ALA A 60 -10.84 -12.58 -5.11
N ALA A 61 -10.59 -12.11 -6.34
CA ALA A 61 -11.09 -12.75 -7.55
C ALA A 61 -10.55 -14.18 -7.70
N GLN A 62 -9.26 -14.41 -7.42
CA GLN A 62 -8.68 -15.75 -7.44
C GLN A 62 -9.33 -16.67 -6.41
N ALA A 63 -9.57 -16.19 -5.19
CA ALA A 63 -10.23 -16.98 -4.15
C ALA A 63 -11.64 -17.41 -4.56
N GLN A 64 -12.44 -16.49 -5.13
CA GLN A 64 -13.78 -16.80 -5.64
C GLN A 64 -13.77 -17.85 -6.75
N ILE A 65 -12.80 -17.76 -7.68
CA ILE A 65 -12.64 -18.76 -8.74
C ILE A 65 -12.30 -20.13 -8.15
N GLN A 66 -11.47 -20.21 -7.12
CA GLN A 66 -11.14 -21.49 -6.48
C GLN A 66 -12.33 -22.09 -5.76
N GLU A 67 -13.10 -21.29 -5.04
CA GLU A 67 -14.32 -21.73 -4.35
C GLU A 67 -15.36 -22.31 -5.33
N LEU A 68 -15.61 -21.60 -6.44
CA LEU A 68 -16.50 -22.07 -7.51
C LEU A 68 -16.01 -23.41 -8.11
N LYS A 69 -14.70 -23.55 -8.34
CA LYS A 69 -14.11 -24.80 -8.84
C LYS A 69 -14.30 -25.95 -7.86
N GLN A 70 -14.11 -25.71 -6.57
CA GLN A 70 -14.31 -26.73 -5.53
C GLN A 70 -15.77 -27.17 -5.46
N LEU A 71 -16.72 -26.23 -5.50
CA LEU A 71 -18.15 -26.55 -5.52
C LEU A 71 -18.55 -27.37 -6.75
N HIS A 72 -18.03 -26.99 -7.93
CA HIS A 72 -18.25 -27.77 -9.15
C HIS A 72 -17.66 -29.17 -9.07
N GLN A 73 -16.46 -29.33 -8.52
CA GLN A 73 -15.84 -30.66 -8.34
C GLN A 73 -16.65 -31.54 -7.39
N LEU A 74 -17.11 -31.01 -6.26
CA LEU A 74 -17.95 -31.76 -5.32
C LEU A 74 -19.24 -32.25 -6.00
N ARG A 75 -19.88 -31.42 -6.82
CA ARG A 75 -21.09 -31.78 -7.57
C ARG A 75 -20.87 -32.87 -8.63
N MET A 76 -19.66 -33.04 -9.14
CA MET A 76 -19.35 -34.09 -10.12
C MET A 76 -19.01 -35.45 -9.50
N ILE A 77 -18.75 -35.51 -8.19
CA ILE A 77 -18.36 -36.73 -7.48
C ILE A 77 -19.57 -37.35 -6.75
N SER A 78 -20.63 -36.56 -6.50
CA SER A 78 -21.95 -37.00 -6.02
C SER A 78 -22.86 -37.43 -7.16
#